data_AF-A0A8D8A0F2-F1
#
_entry.id   AF-A0A8D8A0F2-F1
#
_cell.length_a   1.000
_cell.length_b   1.000
_cell.length_c   1.000
_cell.angle_alpha   90.00
_cell.angle_beta   90.00
_cell.angle_gamma   90.00
#
_symmetry.space_group_name_H-M   'P 1'
#
loop_
_entity.id
_entity.type
_entity.pdbx_description
1 polymer ?
#
loop_
_entity_poly.entity_id
_entity_poly.type
_entity_poly.pdbx_seq_one_letter_code
_entity_poly.pdbx_strand_id
1 'polypeptide(L)'
;MKAIALLLLVAGCWASVALSARTVSKYITAQDQDRYGKIFAEGLKSTDLQAVYFSTANGGLSAADKTAEACKRLVTVYGESKLNDYERNFYLAGAWKNLACKEAIAGKVKDAVKGSLAKDAGSAQEIYFNLFAAKALGLAIDDAVKAQVGKNLQALLKKDDTLNSLGHGFAVAAEIGASGAFAFDRVEEAFVQADEVDGKMLQFEGGLSITALVVNSAFKLASSLKKPVPINAEQAVKFATYFLSRTSVQTPKGVSILLEALNTLTAEKTIAPVCIA
;
A
#
# COMPACT_ATOMS: atom_id res chain seq x y z
N MET A 1 -22.26 31.12 -43.84
CA MET A 1 -22.55 29.82 -43.21
C MET A 1 -21.40 28.79 -43.23
N LYS A 2 -20.18 29.11 -43.72
CA LYS A 2 -19.04 28.15 -43.71
C LYS A 2 -18.00 28.35 -42.58
N ALA A 3 -17.99 29.51 -41.91
CA ALA A 3 -17.00 29.82 -40.87
C ALA A 3 -17.36 29.29 -39.46
N ILE A 4 -18.65 29.08 -39.17
CA ILE A 4 -19.12 28.63 -37.84
C ILE A 4 -18.94 27.12 -37.65
N ALA A 5 -18.94 26.34 -38.74
CA ALA A 5 -18.72 24.90 -38.69
C ALA A 5 -17.26 24.52 -38.34
N LEU A 6 -16.28 25.39 -38.65
CA LEU A 6 -14.86 25.12 -38.40
C LEU A 6 -14.48 25.31 -36.93
N LEU A 7 -15.11 26.27 -36.23
CA LEU A 7 -14.88 26.54 -34.80
C LEU A 7 -15.43 25.44 -33.87
N LEU A 8 -16.53 24.78 -34.26
CA LEU A 8 -17.10 23.67 -33.49
C LEU A 8 -16.31 22.35 -33.66
N LEU A 9 -15.64 22.16 -34.80
CA LEU A 9 -14.77 21.00 -35.04
C LEU A 9 -13.44 21.09 -34.27
N VAL A 10 -12.90 22.28 -34.08
CA VAL A 10 -11.66 22.48 -33.29
C VAL A 10 -11.92 22.30 -31.79
N ALA A 11 -13.06 22.78 -31.26
CA ALA A 11 -13.42 22.57 -29.86
C ALA A 11 -13.70 21.09 -29.51
N GLY A 12 -14.26 20.31 -30.45
CA GLY A 12 -14.49 18.86 -30.27
C GLY A 12 -13.20 18.03 -30.19
N CYS A 13 -12.16 18.41 -30.93
CA CYS A 13 -10.86 17.73 -30.88
C CYS A 13 -10.12 17.93 -29.55
N TRP A 14 -10.24 19.09 -28.90
CA TRP A 14 -9.50 19.37 -27.66
C TRP A 14 -10.07 18.59 -26.45
N ALA A 15 -11.39 18.35 -26.43
CA ALA A 15 -12.01 17.48 -25.42
C ALA A 15 -11.63 15.99 -25.59
N SER A 16 -11.32 15.56 -26.82
CA SER A 16 -10.97 14.18 -27.16
C SER A 16 -9.53 13.84 -26.75
N VAL A 17 -8.62 14.81 -26.80
CA VAL A 17 -7.20 14.64 -26.44
C VAL A 17 -7.02 14.48 -24.93
N ALA A 18 -7.79 15.24 -24.12
CA ALA A 18 -7.71 15.17 -22.66
C ALA A 18 -8.22 13.83 -22.08
N LEU A 19 -9.23 13.21 -22.69
CA LEU A 19 -9.69 11.87 -22.31
C LEU A 19 -8.73 10.77 -22.78
N SER A 20 -8.16 10.89 -23.98
CA SER A 20 -7.23 9.89 -24.52
C SER A 20 -5.94 9.77 -23.69
N ALA A 21 -5.48 10.89 -23.10
CA ALA A 21 -4.29 10.92 -22.24
C ALA A 21 -4.46 10.21 -20.89
N ARG A 22 -5.70 9.86 -20.49
CA ARG A 22 -6.00 9.20 -19.21
C ARG A 22 -6.34 7.72 -19.34
N THR A 23 -6.37 7.16 -20.55
CA THR A 23 -6.77 5.76 -20.78
C THR A 23 -5.60 4.79 -20.56
N VAL A 24 -5.86 3.68 -19.88
CA VAL A 24 -4.88 2.57 -19.76
C VAL A 24 -5.05 1.55 -20.89
N SER A 25 -3.97 0.84 -21.25
CA SER A 25 -3.96 -0.11 -22.37
C SER A 25 -4.41 -1.54 -21.99
N LYS A 26 -4.63 -1.81 -20.70
CA LYS A 26 -5.06 -3.10 -20.13
C LYS A 26 -6.02 -2.83 -18.97
N TYR A 27 -6.85 -3.80 -18.61
CA TYR A 27 -7.76 -3.72 -17.47
C TYR A 27 -7.83 -5.08 -16.76
N ILE A 28 -8.31 -5.10 -15.52
CA ILE A 28 -8.53 -6.35 -14.78
C ILE A 28 -9.76 -7.06 -15.34
N THR A 29 -9.61 -8.30 -15.80
CA THR A 29 -10.72 -9.10 -16.33
C THR A 29 -11.43 -9.91 -15.26
N ALA A 30 -12.63 -10.41 -15.54
CA ALA A 30 -13.32 -11.38 -14.66
C ALA A 30 -12.47 -12.65 -14.42
N GLN A 31 -11.72 -13.10 -15.43
CA GLN A 31 -10.81 -14.24 -15.27
C GLN A 31 -9.66 -13.93 -14.30
N ASP A 32 -9.14 -12.71 -14.31
CA ASP A 32 -8.14 -12.27 -13.34
C ASP A 32 -8.73 -12.25 -11.92
N GLN A 33 -9.95 -11.74 -11.76
CA GLN A 33 -10.67 -11.73 -10.48
C GLN A 33 -10.87 -13.15 -9.92
N ASP A 34 -11.31 -14.08 -10.76
CA ASP A 34 -11.46 -15.50 -10.37
C ASP A 34 -10.12 -16.12 -9.95
N ARG A 35 -9.03 -15.81 -10.67
CA ARG A 35 -7.68 -16.27 -10.31
C ARG A 35 -7.24 -15.68 -8.96
N TYR A 36 -7.45 -14.39 -8.74
CA TYR A 36 -7.11 -13.72 -7.49
C TYR A 36 -7.87 -14.32 -6.30
N GLY A 37 -9.17 -14.62 -6.46
CA GLY A 37 -9.95 -15.31 -5.44
C GLY A 37 -9.34 -16.67 -5.05
N LYS A 38 -8.89 -17.46 -6.03
CA LYS A 38 -8.21 -18.74 -5.79
C LYS A 38 -6.88 -18.56 -5.06
N ILE A 39 -6.05 -17.60 -5.49
CA ILE A 39 -4.77 -17.27 -4.83
C ILE A 39 -4.99 -16.91 -3.37
N PHE A 40 -6.00 -16.09 -3.06
CA PHE A 40 -6.30 -15.74 -1.68
C PHE A 40 -6.82 -16.93 -0.86
N ALA A 41 -7.70 -17.76 -1.43
CA ALA A 41 -8.22 -18.96 -0.77
C ALA A 41 -7.11 -19.98 -0.44
N GLU A 42 -6.13 -20.14 -1.33
CA GLU A 42 -4.94 -20.96 -1.10
C GLU A 42 -4.03 -20.33 -0.04
N GLY A 43 -3.78 -19.02 -0.12
CA GLY A 43 -2.95 -18.29 0.83
C GLY A 43 -3.50 -18.33 2.26
N LEU A 44 -4.83 -18.38 2.44
CA LEU A 44 -5.46 -18.54 3.75
C LEU A 44 -5.07 -19.87 4.41
N LYS A 45 -4.83 -20.91 3.61
CA LYS A 45 -4.41 -22.26 4.01
C LYS A 45 -2.90 -22.45 4.04
N SER A 46 -2.12 -21.40 3.77
CA SER A 46 -0.65 -21.42 3.73
C SER A 46 -0.01 -21.50 5.11
N THR A 47 1.12 -22.19 5.24
CA THR A 47 1.98 -22.15 6.43
C THR A 47 2.90 -20.93 6.46
N ASP A 48 2.86 -20.08 5.43
CA ASP A 48 3.53 -18.79 5.40
C ASP A 48 2.64 -17.71 6.02
N LEU A 49 3.12 -17.07 7.09
CA LEU A 49 2.37 -16.06 7.84
C LEU A 49 2.03 -14.82 6.99
N GLN A 50 2.94 -14.43 6.10
CA GLN A 50 2.73 -13.28 5.22
C GLN A 50 1.60 -13.56 4.21
N ALA A 51 1.58 -14.75 3.61
CA ALA A 51 0.52 -15.22 2.73
C ALA A 51 -0.85 -15.21 3.43
N VAL A 52 -0.91 -15.74 4.67
CA VAL A 52 -2.15 -15.72 5.47
C VAL A 52 -2.63 -14.29 5.70
N TYR A 53 -1.75 -13.38 6.12
CA TYR A 53 -2.11 -11.98 6.33
C TYR A 53 -2.71 -11.35 5.07
N PHE A 54 -2.02 -11.42 3.93
CA PHE A 54 -2.50 -10.78 2.70
C PHE A 54 -3.79 -11.39 2.17
N SER A 55 -3.99 -12.71 2.36
CA SER A 55 -5.27 -13.37 2.08
C SER A 55 -6.41 -12.87 2.96
N THR A 56 -6.16 -12.65 4.25
CA THR A 56 -7.21 -12.13 5.15
C THR A 56 -7.54 -10.66 4.91
N ALA A 57 -6.58 -9.87 4.41
CA ALA A 57 -6.77 -8.45 4.16
C ALA A 57 -7.62 -8.17 2.91
N ASN A 58 -7.49 -8.99 1.86
CA ASN A 58 -8.07 -8.69 0.55
C ASN A 58 -8.84 -9.85 -0.11
N GLY A 59 -8.89 -11.03 0.52
CA GLY A 59 -9.50 -12.23 -0.06
C GLY A 59 -11.02 -12.31 0.00
N GLY A 60 -11.72 -11.33 0.57
CA GLY A 60 -13.18 -11.38 0.73
C GLY A 60 -13.61 -12.48 1.70
N LEU A 61 -13.23 -12.36 2.97
CA LEU A 61 -13.52 -13.36 4.01
C LEU A 61 -15.03 -13.57 4.20
N SER A 62 -15.46 -14.82 4.11
CA SER A 62 -16.81 -15.25 4.46
C SER A 62 -16.95 -15.52 5.97
N ALA A 63 -18.17 -15.75 6.44
CA ALA A 63 -18.40 -16.20 7.81
C ALA A 63 -17.73 -17.55 8.11
N ALA A 64 -17.59 -18.41 7.10
CA ALA A 64 -16.94 -19.72 7.23
C ALA A 64 -15.42 -19.62 7.43
N ASP A 65 -14.80 -18.48 7.05
CA ASP A 65 -13.37 -18.26 7.23
C ASP A 65 -13.04 -17.71 8.63
N LYS A 66 -14.02 -17.10 9.31
CA LYS A 66 -13.87 -16.42 10.60
C LYS A 66 -14.20 -17.34 11.77
N THR A 67 -13.47 -18.44 11.88
CA THR A 67 -13.70 -19.50 12.88
C THR A 67 -12.64 -19.49 13.98
N ALA A 68 -12.97 -20.04 15.15
CA ALA A 68 -12.00 -20.24 16.23
C ALA A 68 -10.81 -21.10 15.77
N GLU A 69 -11.06 -22.09 14.91
CA GLU A 69 -10.06 -22.97 14.31
C GLU A 69 -9.10 -22.18 13.40
N ALA A 70 -9.60 -21.22 12.61
CA ALA A 70 -8.75 -20.33 11.83
C ALA A 70 -7.82 -19.49 12.72
N CYS A 71 -8.35 -18.96 13.83
CA CYS A 71 -7.57 -18.21 14.81
C CYS A 71 -6.52 -19.07 15.52
N LYS A 72 -6.87 -20.29 15.94
CA LYS A 72 -5.92 -21.26 16.53
C LYS A 72 -4.79 -21.58 15.55
N ARG A 73 -5.14 -21.86 14.30
CA ARG A 73 -4.17 -22.13 13.23
C ARG A 73 -3.25 -20.94 12.99
N LEU A 74 -3.78 -19.73 12.99
CA LEU A 74 -2.96 -18.51 12.85
C LEU A 74 -1.90 -18.41 13.95
N VAL A 75 -2.21 -18.79 15.20
CA VAL A 75 -1.21 -18.82 16.29
C VAL A 75 -0.12 -19.86 16.02
N THR A 76 -0.47 -21.03 15.49
CA THR A 76 0.51 -22.06 15.09
C THR A 76 1.44 -21.53 14.00
N VAL A 77 0.87 -20.98 12.91
CA VAL A 77 1.64 -20.39 11.80
C VAL A 77 2.54 -19.25 12.29
N TYR A 78 2.06 -18.44 13.24
CA TYR A 78 2.88 -17.43 13.90
C TYR A 78 4.07 -18.05 14.66
N GLY A 79 3.84 -19.10 15.46
CA GLY A 79 4.90 -19.75 16.23
C GLY A 79 5.98 -20.40 15.37
N GLU A 80 5.62 -20.88 14.18
CA GLU A 80 6.54 -21.53 13.23
C GLU A 80 7.24 -20.54 12.28
N SER A 81 6.76 -19.28 12.22
CA SER A 81 7.28 -18.28 11.30
C SER A 81 8.73 -17.88 11.63
N LYS A 82 9.56 -17.85 10.58
CA LYS A 82 10.97 -17.45 10.61
C LYS A 82 11.20 -15.96 10.35
N LEU A 83 10.13 -15.18 10.24
CA LEU A 83 10.23 -13.72 10.09
C LEU A 83 10.85 -13.10 11.36
N ASN A 84 11.45 -11.92 11.22
CA ASN A 84 11.86 -11.13 12.37
C ASN A 84 10.63 -10.76 13.23
N ASP A 85 10.89 -10.33 14.46
CA ASP A 85 9.83 -10.13 15.44
C ASP A 85 8.82 -9.05 15.03
N TYR A 86 9.26 -7.94 14.44
CA TYR A 86 8.35 -6.85 14.06
C TYR A 86 7.43 -7.25 12.89
N GLU A 87 7.95 -7.94 11.87
CA GLU A 87 7.13 -8.46 10.77
C GLU A 87 6.15 -9.52 11.26
N ARG A 88 6.64 -10.46 12.06
CA ARG A 88 5.84 -11.55 12.60
C ARG A 88 4.70 -11.04 13.48
N ASN A 89 4.96 -10.06 14.33
CA ASN A 89 3.95 -9.40 15.15
C ASN A 89 2.93 -8.63 14.32
N PHE A 90 3.38 -7.90 13.29
CA PHE A 90 2.51 -7.19 12.36
C PHE A 90 1.55 -8.13 11.63
N TYR A 91 2.06 -9.18 11.01
CA TYR A 91 1.23 -10.11 10.24
C TYR A 91 0.24 -10.85 11.14
N LEU A 92 0.66 -11.27 12.34
CA LEU A 92 -0.26 -11.84 13.32
C LEU A 92 -1.35 -10.84 13.71
N ALA A 93 -0.97 -9.63 14.15
CA ALA A 93 -1.93 -8.63 14.63
C ALA A 93 -2.96 -8.26 13.56
N GLY A 94 -2.49 -8.07 12.33
CA GLY A 94 -3.34 -7.77 11.18
C GLY A 94 -4.28 -8.92 10.83
N ALA A 95 -3.76 -10.15 10.69
CA ALA A 95 -4.59 -11.32 10.37
C ALA A 95 -5.59 -11.63 11.49
N TRP A 96 -5.18 -11.48 12.76
CA TRP A 96 -6.04 -11.65 13.94
C TRP A 96 -7.24 -10.70 13.89
N LYS A 97 -6.99 -9.43 13.56
CA LYS A 97 -8.04 -8.42 13.37
C LYS A 97 -8.95 -8.76 12.19
N ASN A 98 -8.39 -9.13 11.04
CA ASN A 98 -9.15 -9.41 9.82
C ASN A 98 -10.07 -10.64 9.97
N LEU A 99 -9.58 -11.68 10.66
CA LEU A 99 -10.35 -12.88 11.00
C LEU A 99 -11.39 -12.65 12.11
N ALA A 100 -11.40 -11.47 12.74
CA ALA A 100 -12.27 -11.14 13.86
C ALA A 100 -12.18 -12.14 15.03
N CYS A 101 -10.96 -12.58 15.34
CA CYS A 101 -10.70 -13.50 16.45
C CYS A 101 -11.15 -12.89 17.78
N LYS A 102 -11.95 -13.65 18.54
CA LYS A 102 -12.63 -13.14 19.75
C LYS A 102 -11.75 -13.20 20.99
N GLU A 103 -10.86 -14.18 21.05
CA GLU A 103 -9.91 -14.33 22.14
C GLU A 103 -8.92 -13.15 22.16
N ALA A 104 -8.35 -12.91 23.34
CA ALA A 104 -7.25 -11.97 23.43
C ALA A 104 -6.01 -12.56 22.77
N ILE A 105 -5.37 -11.79 21.88
CA ILE A 105 -4.02 -12.10 21.42
C ILE A 105 -3.06 -12.15 22.61
N ALA A 106 -2.01 -12.97 22.53
CA ALA A 106 -1.07 -13.18 23.62
C ALA A 106 -0.48 -11.86 24.13
N GLY A 107 -0.51 -11.64 25.46
CA GLY A 107 -0.05 -10.39 26.10
C GLY A 107 1.37 -9.99 25.69
N LYS A 108 2.27 -10.98 25.60
CA LYS A 108 3.66 -10.77 25.13
C LYS A 108 3.77 -10.05 23.78
N VAL A 109 2.83 -10.26 22.86
CA VAL A 109 2.83 -9.59 21.55
C VAL A 109 2.46 -8.11 21.72
N LYS A 110 1.43 -7.83 22.52
CA LYS A 110 1.03 -6.45 22.84
C LYS A 110 2.15 -5.69 23.55
N ASP A 111 2.80 -6.32 24.52
CA ASP A 111 3.88 -5.70 25.29
C ASP A 111 5.12 -5.44 24.41
N ALA A 112 5.47 -6.39 23.54
CA ALA A 112 6.58 -6.23 22.59
C ALA A 112 6.34 -5.04 21.63
N VAL A 113 5.14 -4.97 21.03
CA VAL A 113 4.78 -3.89 20.10
C VAL A 113 4.68 -2.54 20.81
N LYS A 114 4.13 -2.51 22.03
CA LYS A 114 4.08 -1.27 22.83
C LYS A 114 5.50 -0.79 23.19
N GLY A 115 6.36 -1.71 23.59
CA GLY A 115 7.74 -1.42 23.98
C GLY A 115 8.63 -0.97 22.83
N SER A 116 8.37 -1.42 21.59
CA SER A 116 9.16 -1.02 20.42
C SER A 116 8.90 0.43 19.99
N LEU A 117 7.65 0.92 20.10
CA LEU A 117 7.31 2.30 19.76
C LEU A 117 7.89 3.34 20.73
N ALA A 118 8.32 2.93 21.93
CA ALA A 118 8.98 3.79 22.91
C ALA A 118 10.50 3.89 22.70
N LYS A 119 11.07 3.14 21.74
CA LYS A 119 12.50 3.04 21.49
C LYS A 119 12.85 3.50 20.07
N ASP A 120 14.13 3.81 19.87
CA ASP A 120 14.64 4.06 18.52
C ASP A 120 14.80 2.73 17.78
N ALA A 121 14.00 2.57 16.72
CA ALA A 121 14.09 1.49 15.72
C ALA A 121 15.33 1.63 14.83
N GLY A 122 15.79 0.51 14.26
CA GLY A 122 16.95 0.48 13.36
C GLY A 122 16.64 0.86 11.91
N SER A 123 15.36 0.88 11.50
CA SER A 123 14.95 1.19 10.13
C SER A 123 13.53 1.77 10.04
N ALA A 124 13.21 2.47 8.95
CA ALA A 124 11.85 2.97 8.70
C ALA A 124 10.84 1.80 8.55
N GLN A 125 11.29 0.67 8.01
CA GLN A 125 10.51 -0.56 7.89
C GLN A 125 10.12 -1.15 9.25
N GLU A 126 11.05 -1.16 10.22
CA GLU A 126 10.74 -1.62 11.58
C GLU A 126 9.70 -0.70 12.26
N ILE A 127 9.81 0.62 12.09
CA ILE A 127 8.79 1.56 12.59
C ILE A 127 7.43 1.26 11.95
N TYR A 128 7.40 1.09 10.63
CA TYR A 128 6.18 0.76 9.89
C TYR A 128 5.48 -0.47 10.49
N PHE A 129 6.20 -1.60 10.58
CA PHE A 129 5.58 -2.83 11.06
C PHE A 129 5.09 -2.71 12.50
N ASN A 130 5.87 -2.10 13.39
CA ASN A 130 5.46 -1.91 14.78
C ASN A 130 4.27 -0.96 14.92
N LEU A 131 4.25 0.16 14.20
CA LEU A 131 3.17 1.14 14.27
C LEU A 131 1.85 0.57 13.76
N PHE A 132 1.88 -0.12 12.61
CA PHE A 132 0.68 -0.73 12.07
C PHE A 132 0.24 -1.99 12.85
N ALA A 133 1.17 -2.72 13.48
CA ALA A 133 0.83 -3.74 14.45
C ALA A 133 0.10 -3.13 15.66
N ALA A 134 0.60 -2.02 16.21
CA ALA A 134 -0.03 -1.32 17.32
C ALA A 134 -1.46 -0.88 16.99
N LYS A 135 -1.65 -0.33 15.79
CA LYS A 135 -2.98 0.03 15.26
C LYS A 135 -3.90 -1.18 15.10
N ALA A 136 -3.39 -2.31 14.60
CA ALA A 136 -4.18 -3.53 14.47
C ALA A 136 -4.58 -4.12 15.84
N LEU A 137 -3.71 -3.99 16.84
CA LEU A 137 -3.94 -4.42 18.23
C LEU A 137 -4.84 -3.47 19.05
N GLY A 138 -5.20 -2.31 18.50
CA GLY A 138 -5.96 -1.27 19.21
C GLY A 138 -5.19 -0.59 20.33
N LEU A 139 -3.85 -0.56 20.24
CA LEU A 139 -3.03 0.19 21.18
C LEU A 139 -3.17 1.70 20.92
N ALA A 140 -3.16 2.49 22.00
CA ALA A 140 -3.20 3.94 21.89
C ALA A 140 -1.90 4.46 21.24
N ILE A 141 -2.04 5.28 20.20
CA ILE A 141 -0.96 6.02 19.56
C ILE A 141 -1.22 7.49 19.86
N ASP A 142 -0.87 7.91 21.07
CA ASP A 142 -1.03 9.28 21.54
C ASP A 142 0.04 10.21 20.95
N ASP A 143 -0.06 11.50 21.27
CA ASP A 143 0.83 12.51 20.69
C ASP A 143 2.28 12.37 21.15
N ALA A 144 2.53 11.79 22.33
CA ALA A 144 3.89 11.50 22.80
C ALA A 144 4.53 10.39 21.95
N VAL A 145 3.77 9.31 21.67
CA VAL A 145 4.22 8.24 20.77
C VAL A 145 4.43 8.79 19.36
N LYS A 146 3.51 9.60 18.81
CA LYS A 146 3.66 10.21 17.48
C LYS A 146 4.90 11.09 17.40
N ALA A 147 5.18 11.89 18.43
CA ALA A 147 6.37 12.75 18.47
C ALA A 147 7.66 11.92 18.49
N GLN A 148 7.72 10.87 19.32
CA GLN A 148 8.87 9.98 19.38
C GLN A 148 9.11 9.25 18.06
N VAL A 149 8.04 8.66 17.48
CA VAL A 149 8.09 7.99 16.18
C VAL A 149 8.51 8.96 15.08
N GLY A 150 7.95 10.17 15.05
CA GLY A 150 8.30 11.19 14.07
C GLY A 150 9.76 11.62 14.14
N LYS A 151 10.29 11.85 15.35
CA LYS A 151 11.71 12.17 15.57
C LYS A 151 12.63 11.04 15.09
N ASN A 152 12.34 9.80 15.48
CA ASN A 152 13.13 8.65 15.09
C ASN A 152 13.08 8.43 13.56
N LEU A 153 11.89 8.49 12.96
CA LEU A 153 11.72 8.37 11.51
C LEU A 153 12.51 9.45 10.77
N GLN A 154 12.46 10.71 11.22
CA GLN A 154 13.22 11.80 10.60
C GLN A 154 14.73 11.54 10.66
N ALA A 155 15.23 10.97 11.75
CA ALA A 155 16.65 10.61 11.87
C ALA A 155 17.05 9.47 10.92
N LEU A 156 16.16 8.49 10.71
CA LEU A 156 16.40 7.36 9.81
C LEU A 156 16.40 7.80 8.33
N LEU A 157 15.40 8.60 7.91
CA LEU A 157 15.31 9.10 6.53
C LEU A 157 16.41 10.11 6.15
N LYS A 158 17.21 10.58 7.12
CA LYS A 158 18.44 11.34 6.84
C LYS A 158 19.63 10.44 6.51
N LYS A 159 19.59 9.17 6.92
CA LYS A 159 20.69 8.20 6.77
C LYS A 159 20.43 7.19 5.66
N ASP A 160 19.17 6.93 5.35
CA ASP A 160 18.72 5.95 4.38
C ASP A 160 17.61 6.57 3.52
N ASP A 161 17.96 6.92 2.29
CA ASP A 161 17.10 7.51 1.27
C ASP A 161 16.68 6.50 0.21
N THR A 162 16.88 5.20 0.46
CA THR A 162 16.40 4.16 -0.45
C THR A 162 14.88 4.22 -0.59
N LEU A 163 14.37 3.86 -1.77
CA LEU A 163 12.91 3.83 -2.05
C LEU A 163 12.15 2.92 -1.08
N ASN A 164 12.80 1.85 -0.59
CA ASN A 164 12.24 1.01 0.46
C ASN A 164 12.06 1.79 1.78
N SER A 165 13.06 2.55 2.21
CA SER A 165 12.99 3.37 3.42
C SER A 165 11.98 4.50 3.28
N LEU A 166 12.02 5.23 2.16
CA LEU A 166 11.09 6.31 1.84
C LEU A 166 9.64 5.83 1.80
N GLY A 167 9.37 4.72 1.11
CA GLY A 167 8.03 4.14 1.03
C GLY A 167 7.44 3.79 2.39
N HIS A 168 8.19 3.07 3.24
CA HIS A 168 7.76 2.79 4.62
C HIS A 168 7.62 4.09 5.44
N GLY A 169 8.54 5.03 5.27
CA GLY A 169 8.53 6.32 5.94
C GLY A 169 7.29 7.15 5.60
N PHE A 170 6.86 7.18 4.34
CA PHE A 170 5.64 7.88 3.93
C PHE A 170 4.40 7.27 4.58
N ALA A 171 4.33 5.94 4.68
CA ALA A 171 3.19 5.27 5.30
C ALA A 171 3.12 5.55 6.80
N VAL A 172 4.26 5.55 7.49
CA VAL A 172 4.37 5.93 8.91
C VAL A 172 3.98 7.40 9.08
N ALA A 173 4.56 8.29 8.28
CA ALA A 173 4.30 9.73 8.32
C ALA A 173 2.81 10.04 8.13
N ALA A 174 2.15 9.33 7.22
CA ALA A 174 0.73 9.49 6.97
C ALA A 174 -0.13 9.13 8.19
N GLU A 175 0.30 8.15 8.97
CA GLU A 175 -0.42 7.65 10.15
C GLU A 175 -0.23 8.54 11.39
N ILE A 176 0.95 9.15 11.57
CA ILE A 176 1.24 10.04 12.71
C ILE A 176 0.87 11.52 12.45
N GLY A 177 0.35 11.84 11.27
CA GLY A 177 -0.18 13.16 10.93
C GLY A 177 0.87 14.26 10.96
N ALA A 178 0.62 15.34 11.71
CA ALA A 178 1.49 16.52 11.76
C ALA A 178 2.93 16.18 12.15
N SER A 179 3.15 15.19 13.03
CA SER A 179 4.49 14.72 13.42
C SER A 179 5.28 14.08 12.28
N GLY A 180 4.62 13.69 11.19
CA GLY A 180 5.21 13.09 9.99
C GLY A 180 5.29 14.05 8.80
N ALA A 181 4.80 15.29 8.93
CA ALA A 181 4.65 16.20 7.79
C ALA A 181 5.97 16.49 7.04
N PHE A 182 7.12 16.41 7.74
CA PHE A 182 8.45 16.58 7.16
C PHE A 182 8.77 15.59 6.04
N ALA A 183 8.13 14.41 6.01
CA ALA A 183 8.39 13.41 5.00
C ALA A 183 7.78 13.78 3.64
N PHE A 184 6.83 14.72 3.61
CA PHE A 184 6.15 15.11 2.37
C PHE A 184 7.11 15.77 1.38
N ASP A 185 8.07 16.54 1.86
CA ASP A 185 9.05 17.22 1.02
C ASP A 185 9.93 16.23 0.24
N ARG A 186 10.03 14.98 0.71
CA ARG A 186 10.78 13.89 0.07
C ARG A 186 9.96 13.13 -0.99
N VAL A 187 8.66 13.40 -1.11
CA VAL A 187 7.79 12.64 -2.03
C VAL A 187 8.15 12.92 -3.49
N GLU A 188 8.41 14.18 -3.84
CA GLU A 188 8.82 14.56 -5.19
C GLU A 188 10.18 13.95 -5.54
N GLU A 189 11.14 14.00 -4.61
CA GLU A 189 12.46 13.37 -4.75
C GLU A 189 12.35 11.85 -5.00
N ALA A 190 11.40 11.18 -4.36
CA ALA A 190 11.13 9.77 -4.61
C ALA A 190 10.60 9.57 -6.04
N PHE A 191 9.60 10.34 -6.49
CA PHE A 191 9.00 10.18 -7.81
C PHE A 191 9.93 10.48 -8.98
N VAL A 192 10.93 11.35 -8.80
CA VAL A 192 11.98 11.60 -9.81
C VAL A 192 12.86 10.36 -10.05
N GLN A 193 12.93 9.42 -9.10
CA GLN A 193 13.68 8.17 -9.25
C GLN A 193 12.91 7.08 -10.01
N ALA A 194 11.70 7.37 -10.50
CA ALA A 194 10.94 6.39 -11.26
C ALA A 194 11.57 6.16 -12.64
N ASP A 195 11.80 4.90 -12.98
CA ASP A 195 12.27 4.48 -14.30
C ASP A 195 11.12 4.48 -15.31
N GLU A 196 11.36 5.11 -16.44
CA GLU A 196 10.47 5.02 -17.60
C GLU A 196 10.82 3.79 -18.45
N VAL A 197 9.85 2.89 -18.63
CA VAL A 197 10.00 1.67 -19.43
C VAL A 197 9.23 1.81 -20.74
N ASP A 198 9.95 1.68 -21.85
CA ASP A 198 9.44 1.74 -23.24
C ASP A 198 8.58 2.99 -23.55
N GLY A 199 8.78 4.09 -22.82
CA GLY A 199 7.99 5.31 -22.96
C GLY A 199 6.55 5.22 -22.42
N LYS A 200 6.16 4.09 -21.82
CA LYS A 200 4.76 3.73 -21.55
C LYS A 200 4.45 3.46 -20.08
N MET A 201 5.46 3.15 -19.28
CA MET A 201 5.29 2.71 -17.90
C MET A 201 6.26 3.45 -17.00
N LEU A 202 5.83 3.71 -15.77
CA LEU A 202 6.69 4.17 -14.69
C LEU A 202 6.74 3.08 -13.64
N GLN A 203 7.95 2.74 -13.19
CA GLN A 203 8.18 1.82 -12.10
C GLN A 203 9.35 2.31 -11.26
N PHE A 204 9.52 1.72 -10.09
CA PHE A 204 10.72 1.89 -9.28
C PHE A 204 11.60 0.65 -9.33
N GLU A 205 12.90 0.82 -9.11
CA GLU A 205 13.81 -0.29 -8.84
C GLU A 205 13.27 -1.12 -7.65
N GLY A 206 13.28 -2.45 -7.78
CA GLY A 206 12.60 -3.37 -6.84
C GLY A 206 11.19 -3.80 -7.28
N GLY A 207 10.72 -3.31 -8.42
CA GLY A 207 9.55 -3.83 -9.12
C GLY A 207 8.24 -3.61 -8.36
N LEU A 208 7.28 -4.54 -8.51
CA LEU A 208 5.90 -4.37 -8.04
C LEU A 208 5.83 -4.01 -6.54
N SER A 209 6.66 -4.62 -5.71
CA SER A 209 6.60 -4.41 -4.26
C SER A 209 7.02 -3.01 -3.85
N ILE A 210 8.17 -2.54 -4.32
CA ILE A 210 8.65 -1.18 -4.03
C ILE A 210 7.77 -0.15 -4.73
N THR A 211 7.35 -0.44 -5.97
CA THR A 211 6.51 0.49 -6.72
C THR A 211 5.16 0.73 -6.05
N ALA A 212 4.46 -0.34 -5.65
CA ALA A 212 3.21 -0.22 -4.91
C ALA A 212 3.42 0.47 -3.56
N LEU A 213 4.49 0.12 -2.83
CA LEU A 213 4.80 0.73 -1.53
C LEU A 213 4.96 2.25 -1.64
N VAL A 214 5.81 2.74 -2.57
CA VAL A 214 6.07 4.18 -2.72
C VAL A 214 4.81 4.91 -3.17
N VAL A 215 4.13 4.41 -4.22
CA VAL A 215 2.91 5.05 -4.76
C VAL A 215 1.82 5.12 -3.69
N ASN A 216 1.48 4.00 -3.04
CA ASN A 216 0.41 3.98 -2.03
C ASN A 216 0.70 4.90 -0.86
N SER A 217 1.94 4.84 -0.36
CA SER A 217 2.33 5.55 0.85
C SER A 217 2.45 7.05 0.61
N ALA A 218 2.96 7.46 -0.55
CA ALA A 218 3.02 8.87 -0.94
C ALA A 218 1.62 9.48 -1.12
N PHE A 219 0.70 8.76 -1.79
CA PHE A 219 -0.69 9.20 -1.93
C PHE A 219 -1.39 9.31 -0.58
N LYS A 220 -1.19 8.32 0.30
CA LYS A 220 -1.75 8.35 1.65
C LYS A 220 -1.22 9.53 2.47
N LEU A 221 0.07 9.84 2.37
CA LEU A 221 0.68 10.99 3.04
C LEU A 221 0.15 12.33 2.50
N ALA A 222 0.07 12.46 1.18
CA ALA A 222 -0.49 13.65 0.55
C ALA A 222 -1.94 13.88 1.01
N SER A 223 -2.75 12.82 0.99
CA SER A 223 -4.14 12.85 1.45
C SER A 223 -4.26 13.23 2.94
N SER A 224 -3.44 12.64 3.82
CA SER A 224 -3.49 12.95 5.26
C SER A 224 -3.11 14.40 5.56
N LEU A 225 -2.26 15.01 4.73
CA LEU A 225 -1.84 16.41 4.83
C LEU A 225 -2.71 17.36 3.99
N LYS A 226 -3.72 16.86 3.28
CA LYS A 226 -4.55 17.63 2.33
C LYS A 226 -3.73 18.37 1.28
N LYS A 227 -2.64 17.75 0.81
CA LYS A 227 -1.79 18.24 -0.26
C LYS A 227 -1.98 17.38 -1.51
N PRO A 228 -1.82 17.93 -2.73
CA PRO A 228 -1.78 17.12 -3.93
C PRO A 228 -0.50 16.26 -3.95
N VAL A 229 -0.57 15.07 -4.53
CA VAL A 229 0.64 14.27 -4.82
C VAL A 229 1.41 14.96 -5.96
N PRO A 230 2.76 15.05 -5.91
CA PRO A 230 3.55 15.72 -6.94
C PRO A 230 3.73 14.85 -8.20
N ILE A 231 2.63 14.32 -8.74
CA ILE A 231 2.61 13.68 -10.06
C ILE A 231 1.44 14.21 -10.89
N ASN A 232 1.60 14.21 -12.21
CA ASN A 232 0.55 14.59 -13.15
C ASN A 232 -0.27 13.38 -13.65
N ALA A 233 -1.29 13.65 -14.47
CA ALA A 233 -2.17 12.61 -15.00
C ALA A 233 -1.45 11.60 -15.92
N GLU A 234 -0.45 12.05 -16.70
CA GLU A 234 0.33 11.15 -17.57
C GLU A 234 1.15 10.16 -16.72
N GLN A 235 1.83 10.66 -15.68
CA GLN A 235 2.58 9.81 -14.76
C GLN A 235 1.66 8.81 -14.04
N ALA A 236 0.47 9.24 -13.62
CA ALA A 236 -0.52 8.35 -13.02
C ALA A 236 -0.94 7.21 -13.97
N VAL A 237 -1.12 7.51 -15.26
CA VAL A 237 -1.43 6.51 -16.31
C VAL A 237 -0.25 5.58 -16.53
N LYS A 238 0.98 6.08 -16.57
CA LYS A 238 2.18 5.25 -16.72
C LYS A 238 2.37 4.28 -15.54
N PHE A 239 2.13 4.74 -14.30
CA PHE A 239 2.13 3.84 -13.12
C PHE A 239 0.98 2.81 -13.18
N ALA A 240 -0.24 3.23 -13.54
CA ALA A 240 -1.34 2.29 -13.68
C ALA A 240 -1.07 1.24 -14.76
N THR A 241 -0.51 1.66 -15.89
CA THR A 241 -0.11 0.76 -16.99
C THR A 241 0.94 -0.23 -16.52
N TYR A 242 1.92 0.21 -15.72
CA TYR A 242 2.86 -0.69 -15.08
C TYR A 242 2.16 -1.74 -14.22
N PHE A 243 1.30 -1.32 -13.28
CA PHE A 243 0.57 -2.24 -12.41
C PHE A 243 -0.28 -3.24 -13.22
N LEU A 244 -1.00 -2.78 -14.25
CA LEU A 244 -1.79 -3.63 -15.13
C LEU A 244 -0.96 -4.58 -15.99
N SER A 245 0.34 -4.30 -16.20
CA SER A 245 1.26 -5.27 -16.80
C SER A 245 1.57 -6.46 -15.88
N ARG A 246 1.32 -6.30 -14.57
CA ARG A 246 1.64 -7.27 -13.50
C ARG A 246 0.42 -8.09 -13.04
N THR A 247 -0.67 -8.12 -13.79
CA THR A 247 -1.86 -8.91 -13.41
C THR A 247 -1.58 -10.41 -13.25
N SER A 248 -0.52 -10.94 -13.86
CA SER A 248 -0.10 -12.34 -13.76
C SER A 248 0.54 -12.75 -12.43
N VAL A 249 0.57 -11.90 -11.41
CA VAL A 249 1.04 -12.24 -10.05
C VAL A 249 0.33 -13.47 -9.49
N GLN A 250 1.10 -14.31 -8.78
CA GLN A 250 0.64 -15.62 -8.28
C GLN A 250 0.69 -15.75 -6.75
N THR A 251 1.01 -14.67 -6.03
CA THR A 251 1.11 -14.68 -4.56
C THR A 251 0.06 -13.78 -3.92
N PRO A 252 -0.45 -14.11 -2.72
CA PRO A 252 -1.39 -13.24 -2.00
C PRO A 252 -0.86 -11.80 -1.82
N LYS A 253 0.42 -11.66 -1.46
CA LYS A 253 1.08 -10.36 -1.37
C LYS A 253 1.05 -9.60 -2.70
N GLY A 254 1.44 -10.27 -3.79
CA GLY A 254 1.50 -9.65 -5.12
C GLY A 254 0.14 -9.17 -5.60
N VAL A 255 -0.90 -9.98 -5.42
CA VAL A 255 -2.28 -9.60 -5.77
C VAL A 255 -2.75 -8.43 -4.89
N SER A 256 -2.55 -8.53 -3.57
CA SER A 256 -2.96 -7.50 -2.62
C SER A 256 -2.40 -6.13 -2.97
N ILE A 257 -1.08 -6.02 -3.11
CA ILE A 257 -0.42 -4.72 -3.33
C ILE A 257 -0.71 -4.16 -4.73
N LEU A 258 -0.92 -5.05 -5.72
CA LEU A 258 -1.36 -4.66 -7.06
C LEU A 258 -2.73 -3.99 -7.02
N LEU A 259 -3.71 -4.64 -6.40
CA LEU A 259 -5.08 -4.13 -6.30
C LEU A 259 -5.12 -2.83 -5.47
N GLU A 260 -4.36 -2.76 -4.37
CA GLU A 260 -4.26 -1.56 -3.55
C GLU A 260 -3.69 -0.37 -4.33
N ALA A 261 -2.67 -0.58 -5.17
CA ALA A 261 -2.09 0.47 -5.99
C ALA A 261 -3.02 0.99 -7.08
N LEU A 262 -3.73 0.08 -7.76
CA LEU A 262 -4.75 0.46 -8.73
C LEU A 262 -5.92 1.22 -8.09
N ASN A 263 -6.37 0.78 -6.90
CA ASN A 263 -7.39 1.49 -6.13
C ASN A 263 -6.91 2.88 -5.69
N THR A 264 -5.65 3.01 -5.30
CA THR A 264 -5.07 4.31 -4.91
C THR A 264 -5.08 5.29 -6.07
N LEU A 265 -4.62 4.86 -7.25
CA LEU A 265 -4.58 5.72 -8.45
C LEU A 265 -5.98 6.11 -8.94
N THR A 266 -6.96 5.21 -8.86
CA THR A 266 -8.35 5.50 -9.26
C THR A 266 -9.08 6.42 -8.29
N ALA A 267 -8.72 6.42 -7.00
CA ALA A 267 -9.35 7.26 -5.99
C ALA A 267 -9.02 8.75 -6.14
N GLU A 268 -7.88 9.09 -6.75
CA GLU A 268 -7.44 10.47 -6.92
C GLU A 268 -8.08 11.12 -8.16
N LYS A 269 -9.27 11.68 -7.98
CA LYS A 269 -10.15 12.17 -9.07
C LYS A 269 -9.46 13.13 -10.05
N THR A 270 -8.51 13.94 -9.57
CA THR A 270 -7.83 14.96 -10.37
C THR A 270 -6.95 14.36 -11.46
N ILE A 271 -6.32 13.22 -11.20
CA ILE A 271 -5.33 12.55 -12.08
C ILE A 271 -5.67 11.08 -12.40
N ALA A 272 -6.73 10.52 -11.83
CA ALA A 272 -7.14 9.13 -11.99
C ALA A 272 -7.16 8.66 -13.46
N PRO A 273 -6.55 7.51 -13.78
CA PRO A 273 -6.70 6.91 -15.09
C PRO A 273 -8.13 6.41 -15.33
N VAL A 274 -8.54 6.41 -16.59
CA VAL A 274 -9.85 5.96 -17.08
C VAL A 274 -9.75 4.48 -17.47
N CYS A 275 -10.72 3.67 -17.01
CA CYS A 275 -10.89 2.24 -17.31
C CYS A 275 -9.80 1.29 -16.76
N ILE A 276 -9.61 1.24 -15.44
CA ILE A 276 -8.69 0.29 -14.77
C ILE A 276 -9.36 -1.07 -14.47
N ALA A 277 -10.69 -1.11 -14.38
CA ALA A 277 -11.50 -2.29 -14.08
C ALA A 277 -12.79 -2.27 -14.92
#